data_AF-A0A9E1V0K1-F1
#
_entry.id   AF-A0A9E1V0K1-F1
#
_cell.length_a   1.000
_cell.length_b   1.000
_cell.length_c   1.000
_cell.angle_alpha   90.00
_cell.angle_beta   90.00
_cell.angle_gamma   90.00
#
_symmetry.space_group_name_H-M   'P 1'
#
loop_
_entity.id
_entity.type
_entity.pdbx_description
1 polymer ?
#
loop_
_entity_poly.entity_id
_entity_poly.type
_entity_poly.pdbx_seq_one_letter_code
_entity_poly.pdbx_strand_id
1 'polypeptide(L)'
;MRTFILTILLVSATLPSCWAQQGTPLGVFEIREHVMNLGSRDSQARKGAIAALVAVGPPVIPELRIALPDGDVISRKATLDVLAQIEGDEADSLVALMAVTDSREAVRKPAIALLRKRSGKAACDTVIDLARSKSAKTRNRAVALIRALRDPAYIDRLIARLPRRSRRTRRAESAGNVGLGIDMTRSDLRGYDDYSTTLNIEGREVRQNIRMPIFGETSIKTQAVLSAGSVLRSVTGRGYGEDAARWRKWWAENRKRYERAK
;
A
#
# COMPACT_ATOMS: atom_id res chain seq x y z
N MET A 1 69.02 44.28 27.15
CA MET A 1 69.24 43.55 25.89
C MET A 1 68.92 42.08 26.12
N ARG A 2 68.02 41.49 25.30
CA ARG A 2 67.94 40.06 24.94
C ARG A 2 67.62 39.10 26.10
N THR A 3 66.58 38.26 26.10
CA THR A 3 65.78 37.65 25.02
C THR A 3 64.58 36.98 25.68
N PHE A 4 63.39 37.15 25.10
CA PHE A 4 62.20 36.34 25.38
C PHE A 4 62.46 34.90 24.94
N ILE A 5 62.24 33.92 25.82
CA ILE A 5 62.15 32.50 25.45
C ILE A 5 60.72 32.04 25.73
N LEU A 6 59.96 31.86 24.65
CA LEU A 6 58.68 31.16 24.62
C LEU A 6 58.91 29.69 24.99
N THR A 7 58.34 29.22 26.10
CA THR A 7 58.15 27.79 26.35
C THR A 7 56.73 27.39 25.94
N ILE A 8 56.60 26.87 24.71
CA ILE A 8 55.39 26.21 24.23
C ILE A 8 55.39 24.78 24.82
N LEU A 9 54.51 24.53 25.78
CA LEU A 9 54.23 23.20 26.31
C LEU A 9 53.47 22.38 25.25
N LEU A 10 54.16 21.41 24.66
CA LEU A 10 53.60 20.37 23.80
C LEU A 10 52.73 19.44 24.67
N VAL A 11 51.42 19.68 24.70
CA VAL A 11 50.45 18.67 25.15
C VAL A 11 50.32 17.66 24.01
N SER A 12 51.06 16.56 24.10
CA SER A 12 50.89 15.40 23.22
C SER A 12 49.49 14.82 23.44
N ALA A 13 48.55 15.21 22.57
CA ALA A 13 47.26 14.57 22.47
C ALA A 13 47.46 13.14 21.97
N THR A 14 47.60 12.18 22.89
CA THR A 14 47.32 10.78 22.64
C THR A 14 45.82 10.67 22.37
N LEU A 15 45.42 10.95 21.11
CA LEU A 15 44.08 10.66 20.63
C LEU A 15 43.82 9.17 20.92
N PRO A 16 42.79 8.82 21.71
CA PRO A 16 42.43 7.42 21.90
C PRO A 16 42.12 6.82 20.54
N SER A 17 42.92 5.85 20.11
CA SER A 17 42.78 5.03 18.90
C SER A 17 41.51 4.15 18.88
N CYS A 18 40.48 4.54 19.65
CA CYS A 18 39.24 3.81 19.88
C CYS A 18 38.03 4.43 19.14
N TRP A 19 38.19 5.57 18.45
CA TRP A 19 37.11 6.21 17.68
C TRP A 19 37.05 5.77 16.20
N ALA A 20 37.74 4.70 15.83
CA ALA A 20 37.85 4.24 14.43
C ALA A 20 36.93 3.04 14.08
N GLN A 21 35.91 2.73 14.88
CA GLN A 21 35.01 1.58 14.63
C GLN A 21 33.50 1.88 14.72
N GLN A 22 33.10 3.15 14.67
CA GLN A 22 31.73 3.50 14.29
C GLN A 22 31.78 4.04 12.88
N GLY A 23 31.51 3.16 11.91
CA GLY A 23 31.36 3.56 10.51
C GLY A 23 30.40 4.74 10.43
N THR A 24 30.81 5.79 9.72
CA THR A 24 29.96 6.93 9.40
C THR A 24 28.63 6.41 8.88
N PRO A 25 27.47 6.93 9.33
CA PRO A 25 26.21 6.59 8.70
C PRO A 25 26.34 6.93 7.22
N LEU A 26 26.13 5.94 6.35
CA LEU A 26 26.33 6.09 4.91
C LEU A 26 25.60 7.35 4.43
N GLY A 27 26.29 8.17 3.64
CA GLY A 27 25.68 9.33 3.01
C GLY A 27 24.57 8.90 2.04
N VAL A 28 23.61 9.76 1.75
CA VAL A 28 22.50 9.46 0.80
C VAL A 28 23.02 8.99 -0.56
N PHE A 29 24.18 9.49 -0.98
CA PHE A 29 24.86 9.05 -2.21
C PHE A 29 25.29 7.57 -2.16
N GLU A 30 25.89 7.14 -1.06
CA GLU A 30 26.34 5.75 -0.86
C GLU A 30 25.15 4.79 -0.75
N ILE A 31 24.04 5.22 -0.13
CA ILE A 31 22.79 4.46 -0.12
C ILE A 31 22.30 4.20 -1.54
N ARG A 32 22.27 5.24 -2.40
CA ARG A 32 21.81 5.10 -3.79
C ARG A 32 22.69 4.17 -4.62
N GLU A 33 24.00 4.23 -4.43
CA GLU A 33 24.93 3.32 -5.08
C GLU A 33 24.62 1.86 -4.70
N HIS A 34 24.44 1.58 -3.41
CA HIS A 34 24.07 0.24 -2.97
C HIS A 34 22.69 -0.19 -3.46
N VAL A 35 21.71 0.72 -3.54
CA VAL A 35 20.39 0.43 -4.12
C VAL A 35 20.51 0.04 -5.59
N MET A 36 21.35 0.71 -6.38
CA MET A 36 21.61 0.31 -7.77
C MET A 36 22.29 -1.06 -7.85
N ASN A 37 23.25 -1.32 -6.96
CA ASN A 37 23.99 -2.58 -6.90
C ASN A 37 23.13 -3.79 -6.49
N LEU A 38 21.91 -3.59 -5.97
CA LEU A 38 20.94 -4.69 -5.75
C LEU A 38 20.57 -5.41 -7.06
N GLY A 39 20.62 -4.70 -8.21
CA GLY A 39 20.37 -5.27 -9.54
C GLY A 39 21.61 -5.85 -10.23
N SER A 40 22.78 -5.80 -9.59
CA SER A 40 24.02 -6.26 -10.21
C SER A 40 23.95 -7.74 -10.62
N ARG A 41 24.55 -8.13 -11.74
CA ARG A 41 24.67 -9.56 -12.11
C ARG A 41 25.70 -10.28 -11.25
N ASP A 42 26.70 -9.57 -10.75
CA ASP A 42 27.66 -10.11 -9.80
C ASP A 42 26.98 -10.36 -8.45
N SER A 43 26.99 -11.63 -8.04
CA SER A 43 26.40 -12.06 -6.78
C SER A 43 27.11 -11.48 -5.56
N GLN A 44 28.41 -11.21 -5.65
CA GLN A 44 29.17 -10.67 -4.52
C GLN A 44 28.88 -9.19 -4.33
N ALA A 45 28.86 -8.41 -5.42
CA ALA A 45 28.41 -7.02 -5.40
C ALA A 45 26.99 -6.88 -4.82
N ARG A 46 26.04 -7.75 -5.23
CA ARG A 46 24.68 -7.74 -4.66
C ARG A 46 24.67 -8.03 -3.16
N LYS A 47 25.39 -9.07 -2.72
CA LYS A 47 25.45 -9.43 -1.29
C LYS A 47 26.05 -8.31 -0.45
N GLY A 48 27.11 -7.67 -0.95
CA GLY A 48 27.72 -6.50 -0.31
C GLY A 48 26.75 -5.33 -0.20
N ALA A 49 26.00 -5.04 -1.26
CA ALA A 49 24.97 -4.02 -1.25
C ALA A 49 23.84 -4.31 -0.24
N ILE A 50 23.37 -5.56 -0.18
CA ILE A 50 22.38 -5.99 0.82
C ILE A 50 22.91 -5.75 2.24
N ALA A 51 24.14 -6.21 2.53
CA ALA A 51 24.74 -6.08 3.85
C ALA A 51 24.91 -4.60 4.27
N ALA A 52 25.36 -3.75 3.35
CA ALA A 52 25.52 -2.32 3.60
C ALA A 52 24.17 -1.64 3.89
N LEU A 53 23.13 -1.91 3.09
CA LEU A 53 21.80 -1.33 3.30
C LEU A 53 21.13 -1.81 4.59
N VAL A 54 21.33 -3.09 4.96
CA VAL A 54 20.84 -3.64 6.23
C VAL A 54 21.55 -2.99 7.42
N ALA A 55 22.86 -2.73 7.31
CA ALA A 55 23.62 -2.05 8.37
C ALA A 55 23.15 -0.60 8.60
N VAL A 56 22.68 0.09 7.56
CA VAL A 56 22.06 1.42 7.71
C VAL A 56 20.68 1.33 8.37
N GLY A 57 19.89 0.30 8.04
CA GLY A 57 18.58 0.06 8.64
C GLY A 57 17.46 0.92 8.03
N PRO A 58 16.38 1.25 8.78
CA PRO A 58 15.17 1.90 8.25
C PRO A 58 15.36 3.14 7.36
N PRO A 59 16.37 4.02 7.53
CA PRO A 59 16.57 5.17 6.65
C PRO A 59 16.75 4.87 5.16
N VAL A 60 17.05 3.62 4.76
CA VAL A 60 17.17 3.24 3.33
C VAL A 60 15.83 3.03 2.64
N ILE A 61 14.72 2.88 3.38
CA ILE A 61 13.41 2.49 2.85
C ILE A 61 12.86 3.49 1.82
N PRO A 62 12.98 4.83 1.99
CA PRO A 62 12.55 5.79 0.98
C PRO A 62 13.28 5.62 -0.36
N GLU A 63 14.60 5.41 -0.33
CA GLU A 63 15.41 5.23 -1.55
C GLU A 63 15.08 3.89 -2.23
N LEU A 64 14.90 2.81 -1.46
CA LEU A 64 14.41 1.54 -2.00
C LEU A 64 13.06 1.71 -2.71
N ARG A 65 12.12 2.44 -2.10
CA ARG A 65 10.79 2.69 -2.66
C ARG A 65 10.86 3.46 -3.98
N ILE A 66 11.74 4.46 -4.08
CA ILE A 66 11.94 5.25 -5.29
C ILE A 66 12.49 4.38 -6.43
N ALA A 67 13.39 3.45 -6.14
CA ALA A 67 14.04 2.60 -7.15
C ALA A 67 13.17 1.42 -7.65
N LEU A 68 12.14 1.00 -6.89
CA LEU A 68 11.30 -0.15 -7.25
C LEU A 68 10.67 -0.14 -8.65
N PRO A 69 10.15 0.98 -9.19
CA PRO A 69 9.51 1.02 -10.50
C PRO A 69 10.46 0.65 -11.65
N ASP A 70 11.73 1.08 -11.55
CA ASP A 70 12.74 0.90 -12.59
C ASP A 70 13.61 -0.35 -12.36
N GLY A 71 13.60 -0.89 -11.14
CA GLY A 71 14.37 -2.09 -10.79
C GLY A 71 13.89 -3.34 -11.53
N ASP A 72 14.83 -4.19 -11.95
CA ASP A 72 14.53 -5.48 -12.55
C ASP A 72 14.08 -6.54 -11.50
N VAL A 73 13.78 -7.76 -11.94
CA VAL A 73 13.31 -8.82 -11.02
C VAL A 73 14.37 -9.20 -9.98
N ILE A 74 15.65 -9.10 -10.33
CA ILE A 74 16.76 -9.42 -9.42
C ILE A 74 16.84 -8.35 -8.33
N SER A 75 16.87 -7.08 -8.73
CA SER A 75 16.87 -5.92 -7.82
C SER A 75 15.69 -5.97 -6.86
N ARG A 76 14.46 -6.17 -7.35
CA ARG A 76 13.27 -6.21 -6.48
C ARG A 76 13.24 -7.42 -5.53
N LYS A 77 13.86 -8.55 -5.90
CA LYS A 77 14.06 -9.67 -4.96
C LYS A 77 15.09 -9.31 -3.89
N ALA A 78 16.22 -8.75 -4.29
CA ALA A 78 17.25 -8.30 -3.36
C ALA A 78 16.72 -7.18 -2.43
N THR A 79 15.82 -6.32 -2.89
CA THR A 79 15.07 -5.38 -2.05
C THR A 79 14.25 -6.11 -0.98
N LEU A 80 13.58 -7.22 -1.31
CA LEU A 80 12.89 -8.03 -0.29
C LEU A 80 13.86 -8.67 0.70
N ASP A 81 15.06 -9.05 0.27
CA ASP A 81 16.09 -9.62 1.16
C ASP A 81 16.61 -8.57 2.16
N VAL A 82 16.75 -7.31 1.72
CA VAL A 82 17.04 -6.15 2.61
C VAL A 82 15.88 -5.93 3.56
N LEU A 83 14.65 -5.80 3.04
CA LEU A 83 13.46 -5.55 3.84
C LEU A 83 13.19 -6.68 4.83
N ALA A 84 13.55 -7.93 4.53
CA ALA A 84 13.42 -9.06 5.44
C ALA A 84 14.32 -8.98 6.68
N GLN A 85 15.36 -8.15 6.65
CA GLN A 85 16.31 -7.94 7.75
C GLN A 85 16.13 -6.58 8.43
N ILE A 86 15.38 -5.66 7.81
CA ILE A 86 15.02 -4.38 8.42
C ILE A 86 13.63 -4.49 9.06
N GLU A 87 13.54 -4.20 10.35
CA GLU A 87 12.27 -4.12 11.06
C GLU A 87 11.71 -2.69 10.99
N GLY A 88 10.37 -2.57 10.99
CA GLY A 88 9.70 -1.28 11.06
C GLY A 88 8.46 -1.19 10.17
N ASP A 89 7.54 -0.30 10.57
CA ASP A 89 6.26 -0.09 9.90
C ASP A 89 6.43 0.31 8.42
N GLU A 90 7.44 1.12 8.09
CA GLU A 90 7.70 1.53 6.72
C GLU A 90 8.17 0.37 5.83
N ALA A 91 8.97 -0.55 6.39
CA ALA A 91 9.44 -1.73 5.69
C ALA A 91 8.26 -2.65 5.40
N ASP A 92 7.42 -2.90 6.40
CA ASP A 92 6.21 -3.71 6.28
C ASP A 92 5.22 -3.12 5.27
N SER A 93 5.05 -1.80 5.24
CA SER A 93 4.28 -1.10 4.21
C SER A 93 4.87 -1.29 2.81
N LEU A 94 6.19 -1.25 2.65
CA LEU A 94 6.83 -1.46 1.35
C LEU A 94 6.70 -2.91 0.88
N VAL A 95 6.85 -3.89 1.77
CA VAL A 95 6.61 -5.31 1.48
C VAL A 95 5.15 -5.53 1.06
N ALA A 96 4.19 -4.91 1.76
CA ALA A 96 2.77 -4.94 1.42
C ALA A 96 2.49 -4.37 0.02
N LEU A 97 3.13 -3.26 -0.34
CA LEU A 97 3.04 -2.69 -1.68
C LEU A 97 3.51 -3.71 -2.73
N MET A 98 4.73 -4.24 -2.58
CA MET A 98 5.32 -5.21 -3.51
C MET A 98 4.48 -6.49 -3.66
N ALA A 99 3.92 -7.01 -2.56
CA ALA A 99 3.06 -8.20 -2.57
C ALA A 99 1.82 -8.04 -3.46
N VAL A 100 1.29 -6.82 -3.57
CA VAL A 100 0.05 -6.53 -4.30
C VAL A 100 0.32 -6.00 -5.71
N THR A 101 1.25 -5.07 -5.85
CA THR A 101 1.41 -4.30 -7.10
C THR A 101 2.40 -4.93 -8.08
N ASP A 102 3.36 -5.74 -7.60
CA ASP A 102 4.41 -6.27 -8.49
C ASP A 102 3.82 -7.11 -9.63
N SER A 103 4.40 -6.96 -10.82
CA SER A 103 3.97 -7.66 -12.02
C SER A 103 4.34 -9.14 -11.99
N ARG A 104 5.45 -9.52 -11.34
CA ARG A 104 6.01 -10.88 -11.34
C ARG A 104 5.65 -11.66 -10.08
N GLU A 105 5.18 -12.89 -10.26
CA GLU A 105 4.92 -13.80 -9.12
C GLU A 105 6.16 -14.10 -8.30
N ALA A 106 7.32 -14.14 -8.96
CA ALA A 106 8.60 -14.41 -8.33
C ALA A 106 8.98 -13.36 -7.27
N VAL A 107 8.39 -12.16 -7.29
CA VAL A 107 8.54 -11.13 -6.26
C VAL A 107 7.35 -11.15 -5.29
N ARG A 108 6.12 -11.28 -5.82
CA ARG A 108 4.91 -11.31 -4.98
C ARG A 108 4.92 -12.45 -3.96
N LYS A 109 5.25 -13.69 -4.36
CA LYS A 109 5.19 -14.86 -3.46
C LYS A 109 6.15 -14.70 -2.26
N PRO A 110 7.43 -14.33 -2.43
CA PRO A 110 8.31 -14.01 -1.31
C PRO A 110 7.80 -12.86 -0.44
N ALA A 111 7.27 -11.78 -1.02
CA ALA A 111 6.70 -10.68 -0.25
C ALA A 111 5.52 -11.12 0.63
N ILE A 112 4.62 -11.96 0.09
CA ILE A 112 3.50 -12.54 0.86
C ILE A 112 4.02 -13.45 1.98
N ALA A 113 5.04 -14.26 1.71
CA ALA A 113 5.66 -15.12 2.72
C ALA A 113 6.30 -14.29 3.84
N LEU A 114 6.93 -13.16 3.50
CA LEU A 114 7.49 -12.23 4.47
C LEU A 114 6.40 -11.59 5.33
N LEU A 115 5.29 -11.13 4.73
CA LEU A 115 4.14 -10.60 5.49
C LEU A 115 3.49 -11.65 6.40
N ARG A 116 3.49 -12.93 6.02
CA ARG A 116 3.00 -14.00 6.92
C ARG A 116 3.86 -14.15 8.17
N LYS A 117 5.17 -13.93 8.03
CA LYS A 117 6.11 -13.92 9.16
C LYS A 117 5.99 -12.63 9.98
N ARG A 118 5.60 -11.52 9.33
CA ARG A 118 5.52 -10.18 9.91
C ARG A 118 4.07 -9.70 10.02
N SER A 119 3.44 -9.90 11.18
CA SER A 119 2.09 -9.37 11.46
C SER A 119 2.16 -7.89 11.89
N GLY A 120 2.51 -6.99 10.97
CA GLY A 120 2.65 -5.55 11.21
C GLY A 120 1.38 -4.73 10.98
N LYS A 121 1.16 -3.70 11.83
CA LYS A 121 -0.03 -2.81 11.77
C LYS A 121 -0.03 -1.93 10.50
N ALA A 122 1.14 -1.53 10.02
CA ALA A 122 1.31 -0.69 8.83
C ALA A 122 1.09 -1.46 7.52
N ALA A 123 1.58 -2.70 7.43
CA ALA A 123 1.24 -3.60 6.33
C ALA A 123 -0.28 -3.78 6.19
N CYS A 124 -1.00 -3.91 7.31
CA CYS A 124 -2.46 -4.02 7.30
C CYS A 124 -3.13 -2.81 6.64
N ASP A 125 -2.73 -1.60 7.02
CA ASP A 125 -3.26 -0.36 6.45
C ASP A 125 -2.97 -0.26 4.95
N THR A 126 -1.73 -0.52 4.55
CA THR A 126 -1.33 -0.44 3.14
C THR A 126 -2.14 -1.39 2.27
N VAL A 127 -2.33 -2.64 2.69
CA VAL A 127 -3.15 -3.60 1.93
C VAL A 127 -4.62 -3.18 1.90
N ILE A 128 -5.19 -2.63 2.98
CA ILE A 128 -6.57 -2.12 2.99
C ILE A 128 -6.73 -0.94 2.03
N ASP A 129 -5.76 -0.02 1.99
CA ASP A 129 -5.77 1.11 1.05
C ASP A 129 -5.66 0.62 -0.40
N LEU A 130 -4.81 -0.38 -0.67
CA LEU A 130 -4.70 -1.01 -1.99
C LEU A 130 -5.97 -1.77 -2.40
N ALA A 131 -6.71 -2.36 -1.46
CA ALA A 131 -8.00 -2.98 -1.71
C ALA A 131 -9.07 -1.97 -2.17
N ARG A 132 -8.84 -0.68 -1.93
CA ARG A 132 -9.67 0.45 -2.35
C ARG A 132 -9.06 1.24 -3.51
N SER A 133 -7.98 0.74 -4.12
CA SER A 133 -7.32 1.36 -5.27
C SER A 133 -8.27 1.53 -6.48
N LYS A 134 -8.01 2.51 -7.35
CA LYS A 134 -8.73 2.68 -8.62
C LYS A 134 -8.50 1.50 -9.59
N SER A 135 -7.36 0.84 -9.51
CA SER A 135 -7.00 -0.30 -10.35
C SER A 135 -7.72 -1.58 -9.89
N ALA A 136 -8.61 -2.13 -10.71
CA ALA A 136 -9.32 -3.38 -10.42
C ALA A 136 -8.37 -4.56 -10.14
N LYS A 137 -7.28 -4.64 -10.91
CA LYS A 137 -6.19 -5.61 -10.71
C LYS A 137 -5.58 -5.49 -9.31
N THR A 138 -5.27 -4.26 -8.89
CA THR A 138 -4.69 -3.97 -7.56
C THR A 138 -5.68 -4.31 -6.45
N ARG A 139 -6.95 -3.91 -6.59
CA ARG A 139 -8.00 -4.25 -5.63
C ARG A 139 -8.16 -5.76 -5.44
N ASN A 140 -8.31 -6.50 -6.54
CA ASN A 140 -8.53 -7.94 -6.50
C ASN A 140 -7.35 -8.67 -5.85
N ARG A 141 -6.12 -8.25 -6.14
CA ARG A 141 -4.92 -8.79 -5.50
C ARG A 141 -4.84 -8.49 -4.01
N ALA A 142 -5.16 -7.26 -3.59
CA ALA A 142 -5.18 -6.90 -2.18
C ALA A 142 -6.26 -7.69 -1.41
N VAL A 143 -7.46 -7.86 -1.97
CA VAL A 143 -8.51 -8.69 -1.34
C VAL A 143 -8.09 -10.16 -1.29
N ALA A 144 -7.47 -10.69 -2.35
CA ALA A 144 -6.92 -12.04 -2.35
C ALA A 144 -5.83 -12.21 -1.28
N LEU A 145 -4.97 -11.20 -1.08
CA LEU A 145 -3.96 -11.20 -0.03
C LEU A 145 -4.60 -11.24 1.36
N ILE A 146 -5.60 -10.40 1.65
CA ILE A 146 -6.31 -10.41 2.93
C ILE A 146 -6.90 -11.80 3.21
N ARG A 147 -7.54 -12.42 2.21
CA ARG A 147 -8.08 -13.80 2.33
C ARG A 147 -6.99 -14.84 2.54
N ALA A 148 -5.83 -14.68 1.91
CA ALA A 148 -4.72 -15.63 1.99
C ALA A 148 -3.93 -15.52 3.31
N LEU A 149 -3.86 -14.33 3.92
CA LEU A 149 -3.23 -14.12 5.20
C LEU A 149 -4.11 -14.60 6.36
N ARG A 150 -5.44 -14.51 6.22
CA ARG A 150 -6.42 -14.89 7.26
C ARG A 150 -6.16 -14.23 8.63
N ASP A 151 -5.44 -13.12 8.65
CA ASP A 151 -5.10 -12.42 9.89
C ASP A 151 -6.33 -11.62 10.39
N PRO A 152 -6.85 -11.90 11.59
CA PRO A 152 -7.98 -11.17 12.20
C PRO A 152 -7.78 -9.66 12.24
N ALA A 153 -6.53 -9.17 12.31
CA ALA A 153 -6.20 -7.76 12.35
C ALA A 153 -6.72 -6.97 11.14
N TYR A 154 -6.84 -7.61 9.97
CA TYR A 154 -7.44 -6.98 8.78
C TYR A 154 -8.92 -6.69 8.98
N ILE A 155 -9.66 -7.60 9.61
CA ILE A 155 -11.09 -7.42 9.87
C ILE A 155 -11.28 -6.35 10.94
N ASP A 156 -10.51 -6.37 12.02
CA ASP A 156 -10.51 -5.33 13.06
C ASP A 156 -10.28 -3.94 12.46
N ARG A 157 -9.23 -3.79 11.64
CA ARG A 157 -8.89 -2.53 10.95
C ARG A 157 -9.97 -2.07 9.98
N LEU A 158 -10.54 -2.99 9.19
CA LEU A 158 -11.63 -2.67 8.27
C LEU A 158 -12.87 -2.16 9.02
N ILE A 159 -13.24 -2.81 10.13
CA ILE A 159 -14.36 -2.39 10.98
C ILE A 159 -14.07 -1.02 11.61
N ALA A 160 -12.83 -0.77 12.03
CA ALA A 160 -12.43 0.53 12.58
C ALA A 160 -12.49 1.67 11.55
N ARG A 161 -12.30 1.37 10.26
CA ARG A 161 -12.38 2.33 9.15
C ARG A 161 -13.81 2.58 8.64
N LEU A 162 -14.81 1.85 9.15
CA LEU A 162 -16.21 2.12 8.84
C LEU A 162 -16.65 3.47 9.44
N PRO A 163 -17.52 4.23 8.77
CA PRO A 163 -18.01 5.52 9.28
C PRO A 163 -18.73 5.35 10.62
N ARG A 164 -18.44 6.22 11.60
CA ARG A 164 -19.02 6.17 12.96
C ARG A 164 -20.53 6.36 12.99
N ARG A 165 -21.11 7.07 12.01
CA ARG A 165 -22.56 7.20 11.83
C ARG A 165 -22.97 6.38 10.62
N SER A 166 -23.64 5.25 10.86
CA SER A 166 -24.47 4.63 9.84
C SER A 166 -25.62 5.59 9.54
N ARG A 167 -25.56 6.31 8.42
CA ARG A 167 -26.77 6.96 7.89
C ARG A 167 -27.72 5.81 7.55
N ARG A 168 -28.68 5.57 8.45
CA ARG A 168 -29.82 4.64 8.38
C ARG A 168 -30.02 4.02 6.98
N THR A 169 -29.86 2.71 6.86
CA THR A 169 -30.46 1.95 5.76
C THR A 169 -31.16 0.71 6.30
N ARG A 170 -32.40 0.94 6.77
CA ARG A 170 -33.45 -0.09 6.85
C ARG A 170 -33.99 -0.31 5.41
N ARG A 171 -33.16 -0.79 4.49
CA ARG A 171 -33.50 -1.22 3.10
C ARG A 171 -32.18 -1.47 2.35
N ALA A 172 -31.63 -2.67 2.43
CA ALA A 172 -30.58 -3.14 1.51
C ALA A 172 -30.41 -4.67 1.64
N GLU A 173 -31.52 -5.40 1.74
CA GLU A 173 -31.54 -6.83 1.38
C GLU A 173 -32.20 -6.91 0.01
N SER A 174 -31.47 -6.53 -1.03
CA SER A 174 -31.70 -7.09 -2.35
C SER A 174 -30.39 -7.04 -3.11
N ALA A 175 -29.90 -8.22 -3.43
CA ALA A 175 -28.72 -8.42 -4.22
C ALA A 175 -28.94 -7.94 -5.67
N GLY A 176 -27.86 -7.49 -6.29
CA GLY A 176 -27.61 -7.70 -7.71
C GLY A 176 -28.36 -6.78 -8.67
N ASN A 177 -27.75 -5.63 -8.97
CA ASN A 177 -27.37 -5.25 -10.33
C ASN A 177 -26.83 -3.82 -10.31
N VAL A 178 -25.57 -3.64 -10.71
CA VAL A 178 -25.05 -2.34 -11.11
C VAL A 178 -25.24 -2.28 -12.63
N GLY A 179 -26.28 -1.59 -13.07
CA GLY A 179 -26.56 -1.33 -14.48
C GLY A 179 -26.22 0.11 -14.82
N LEU A 180 -25.55 0.33 -15.94
CA LEU A 180 -25.32 1.64 -16.53
C LEU A 180 -26.20 1.74 -17.79
N GLY A 181 -27.17 2.65 -17.79
CA GLY A 181 -27.99 2.97 -18.96
C GLY A 181 -27.64 4.35 -19.48
N ILE A 182 -27.38 4.45 -20.79
CA ILE A 182 -27.28 5.73 -21.50
C ILE A 182 -28.54 5.84 -22.34
N ASP A 183 -29.37 6.83 -22.06
CA ASP A 183 -30.61 7.07 -22.80
C ASP A 183 -30.55 8.46 -23.44
N MET A 184 -30.84 8.53 -24.74
CA MET A 184 -30.94 9.78 -25.49
C MET A 184 -32.34 10.32 -25.26
N THR A 185 -32.46 11.41 -24.50
CA THR A 185 -33.77 11.85 -23.99
C THR A 185 -34.50 12.80 -24.93
N ARG A 186 -33.77 13.61 -25.72
CA ARG A 186 -34.31 14.44 -26.81
C ARG A 186 -33.19 15.01 -27.67
N SER A 187 -33.41 15.05 -28.99
CA SER A 187 -32.65 15.92 -29.91
C SER A 187 -33.58 17.05 -30.35
N ASP A 188 -33.20 18.30 -30.09
CA ASP A 188 -33.89 19.46 -30.66
C ASP A 188 -33.05 20.12 -31.75
N LEU A 189 -33.73 20.70 -32.76
CA LEU A 189 -33.11 21.32 -33.94
C LEU A 189 -32.30 22.59 -33.62
N ARG A 190 -32.04 22.89 -32.34
CA ARG A 190 -31.30 24.08 -31.86
C ARG A 190 -29.85 23.80 -31.51
N GLY A 191 -29.35 22.60 -31.82
CA GLY A 191 -27.93 22.28 -31.71
C GLY A 191 -27.50 21.76 -30.34
N TYR A 192 -28.39 21.09 -29.60
CA TYR A 192 -28.08 20.44 -28.32
C TYR A 192 -28.71 19.04 -28.27
N ASP A 193 -27.92 18.04 -27.88
CA ASP A 193 -28.43 16.70 -27.54
C ASP A 193 -28.51 16.59 -26.01
N ASP A 194 -29.72 16.29 -25.50
CA ASP A 194 -29.96 16.09 -24.08
C ASP A 194 -29.75 14.60 -23.72
N TYR A 195 -28.62 14.32 -23.06
CA TYR A 195 -28.30 12.99 -22.53
C TYR A 195 -28.65 12.90 -21.03
N SER A 196 -29.18 11.76 -20.63
CA SER A 196 -29.26 11.41 -19.21
C SER A 196 -28.48 10.12 -18.94
N THR A 197 -27.62 10.16 -17.94
CA THR A 197 -27.03 8.94 -17.39
C THR A 197 -27.83 8.55 -16.16
N THR A 198 -28.38 7.33 -16.17
CA THR A 198 -29.03 6.74 -15.01
C THR A 198 -28.03 5.83 -14.32
N LEU A 199 -27.63 6.21 -13.10
CA LEU A 199 -26.79 5.38 -12.26
C LEU A 199 -27.67 4.75 -11.17
N ASN A 200 -27.87 3.43 -11.27
CA ASN A 200 -28.58 2.68 -10.24
C ASN A 200 -27.57 2.11 -9.24
N ILE A 201 -27.48 2.73 -8.06
CA ILE A 201 -26.70 2.22 -6.93
C ILE A 201 -27.68 1.81 -5.85
N GLU A 202 -27.77 0.50 -5.60
CA GLU A 202 -28.54 -0.06 -4.48
C GLU A 202 -30.02 0.41 -4.48
N GLY A 203 -30.63 0.53 -5.67
CA GLY A 203 -32.02 0.94 -5.84
C GLY A 203 -32.26 2.45 -5.74
N ARG A 204 -31.19 3.26 -5.65
CA ARG A 204 -31.26 4.72 -5.83
C ARG A 204 -30.90 5.06 -7.26
N GLU A 205 -31.85 5.66 -7.97
CA GLU A 205 -31.63 6.18 -9.30
C GLU A 205 -31.07 7.60 -9.18
N VAL A 206 -29.80 7.76 -9.52
CA VAL A 206 -29.18 9.07 -9.68
C VAL A 206 -29.25 9.42 -11.15
N ARG A 207 -30.11 10.38 -11.49
CA ARG A 207 -30.18 10.98 -12.83
C ARG A 207 -29.31 12.22 -12.85
N GLN A 208 -28.31 12.20 -13.73
CA GLN A 208 -27.57 13.40 -14.07
C GLN A 208 -27.95 13.80 -15.49
N ASN A 209 -28.63 14.94 -15.61
CA ASN A 209 -28.91 15.56 -16.89
C ASN A 209 -27.71 16.41 -17.28
N ILE A 210 -27.15 16.15 -18.45
CA ILE A 210 -26.01 16.91 -18.96
C ILE A 210 -26.41 17.51 -20.30
N ARG A 211 -26.43 18.84 -20.37
CA ARG A 211 -26.67 19.58 -21.61
C ARG A 211 -25.32 19.86 -22.27
N MET A 212 -25.07 19.30 -23.45
CA MET A 212 -23.77 19.42 -24.14
C MET A 212 -23.92 20.15 -25.48
N PRO A 213 -23.01 21.07 -25.83
CA PRO A 213 -22.90 21.59 -27.20
C PRO A 213 -22.31 20.51 -28.12
N ILE A 214 -22.74 20.50 -29.40
CA ILE A 214 -22.30 19.51 -30.40
C ILE A 214 -20.82 19.67 -30.71
N PHE A 215 -19.94 18.85 -30.13
CA PHE A 215 -18.60 18.57 -30.64
C PHE A 215 -18.13 17.16 -30.25
N GLY A 216 -18.01 16.27 -31.26
CA GLY A 216 -17.19 15.04 -31.25
C GLY A 216 -17.60 13.90 -30.30
N GLU A 217 -16.74 12.86 -30.23
CA GLU A 217 -16.84 11.76 -29.27
C GLU A 217 -16.51 12.26 -27.85
N THR A 218 -17.44 12.09 -26.92
CA THR A 218 -17.22 12.35 -25.49
C THR A 218 -17.32 11.04 -24.69
N SER A 219 -16.39 10.84 -23.74
CA SER A 219 -16.31 9.61 -22.93
C SER A 219 -16.48 9.94 -21.45
N ILE A 220 -17.53 9.40 -20.82
CA ILE A 220 -17.76 9.49 -19.38
C ILE A 220 -17.19 8.24 -18.71
N LYS A 221 -16.18 8.40 -17.84
CA LYS A 221 -15.59 7.31 -17.05
C LYS A 221 -16.15 7.29 -15.63
N THR A 222 -17.13 6.43 -15.36
CA THR A 222 -17.62 6.17 -13.99
C THR A 222 -16.60 5.33 -13.20
N GLN A 223 -16.29 5.73 -11.95
CA GLN A 223 -15.33 5.05 -11.09
C GLN A 223 -16.00 4.49 -9.84
N ALA A 224 -15.98 3.16 -9.67
CA ALA A 224 -16.41 2.50 -8.45
C ALA A 224 -15.20 2.18 -7.57
N VAL A 225 -15.08 2.86 -6.43
CA VAL A 225 -14.11 2.54 -5.37
C VAL A 225 -14.80 1.60 -4.37
N LEU A 226 -14.16 0.48 -4.03
CA LEU A 226 -14.69 -0.41 -2.98
C LEU A 226 -14.71 0.33 -1.64
N SER A 227 -15.85 0.27 -0.96
CA SER A 227 -15.98 0.74 0.42
C SER A 227 -15.40 -0.29 1.40
N ALA A 228 -15.13 0.11 2.65
CA ALA A 228 -14.63 -0.83 3.66
C ALA A 228 -15.64 -1.97 3.92
N GLY A 229 -16.95 -1.68 3.92
CA GLY A 229 -18.00 -2.68 3.98
C GLY A 229 -18.02 -3.63 2.79
N SER A 230 -17.70 -3.15 1.58
CA SER A 230 -17.58 -3.99 0.39
C SER A 230 -16.40 -4.96 0.48
N VAL A 231 -15.26 -4.51 1.01
CA VAL A 231 -14.09 -5.37 1.26
C VAL A 231 -14.44 -6.41 2.33
N LEU A 232 -15.09 -6.01 3.43
CA LEU A 232 -15.57 -6.93 4.46
C LEU A 232 -16.52 -7.98 3.91
N ARG A 233 -17.47 -7.61 3.04
CA ARG A 233 -18.36 -8.56 2.37
C ARG A 233 -17.59 -9.57 1.52
N SER A 234 -16.59 -9.09 0.79
CA SER A 234 -15.76 -9.96 -0.04
C SER A 234 -14.98 -10.96 0.84
N VAL A 235 -14.34 -10.49 1.90
CA VAL A 235 -13.49 -11.33 2.77
C VAL A 235 -14.30 -12.29 3.64
N THR A 236 -15.43 -11.85 4.19
CA THR A 236 -16.21 -12.61 5.19
C THR A 236 -17.45 -13.30 4.63
N GLY A 237 -17.91 -12.92 3.43
CA GLY A 237 -19.17 -13.36 2.85
C GLY A 237 -20.43 -12.70 3.44
N ARG A 238 -20.29 -11.78 4.41
CA ARG A 238 -21.42 -11.14 5.10
C ARG A 238 -21.75 -9.75 4.56
N GLY A 239 -23.03 -9.40 4.47
CA GLY A 239 -23.51 -8.18 3.82
C GLY A 239 -24.12 -7.16 4.78
N TYR A 240 -23.37 -6.62 5.73
CA TYR A 240 -23.88 -5.55 6.63
C TYR A 240 -23.68 -4.13 6.08
N GLY A 241 -23.19 -3.98 4.85
CA GLY A 241 -22.86 -2.69 4.26
C GLY A 241 -21.84 -1.92 5.11
N GLU A 242 -22.11 -0.64 5.35
CA GLU A 242 -21.27 0.24 6.20
C GLU A 242 -21.73 0.28 7.67
N ASP A 243 -22.61 -0.62 8.12
CA ASP A 243 -23.10 -0.65 9.50
C ASP A 243 -22.05 -1.21 10.47
N ALA A 244 -21.25 -0.30 11.02
CA ALA A 244 -20.19 -0.65 11.98
C ALA A 244 -20.70 -1.37 13.23
N ALA A 245 -21.93 -1.11 13.69
CA ALA A 245 -22.47 -1.75 14.90
C ALA A 245 -22.78 -3.22 14.63
N ARG A 246 -23.42 -3.52 13.50
CA ARG A 246 -23.67 -4.91 13.06
C ARG A 246 -22.37 -5.66 12.83
N TRP A 247 -21.40 -5.04 12.16
CA TRP A 247 -20.08 -5.64 11.94
C TRP A 247 -19.36 -5.94 13.26
N ARG A 248 -19.35 -5.02 14.23
CA ARG A 248 -18.74 -5.24 15.55
C ARG A 248 -19.40 -6.39 16.31
N LYS A 249 -20.73 -6.44 16.34
CA LYS A 249 -21.47 -7.50 17.01
C LYS A 249 -21.16 -8.87 16.40
N TRP A 250 -21.29 -8.98 15.06
CA TRP A 250 -20.98 -10.22 14.35
C TRP A 250 -19.52 -10.64 14.56
N TRP A 251 -18.58 -9.69 14.54
CA TRP A 251 -17.18 -9.99 14.70
C TRP A 251 -16.84 -10.47 16.11
N ALA A 252 -17.45 -9.91 17.16
CA ALA A 252 -17.29 -10.37 18.53
C ALA A 252 -17.69 -11.85 18.70
N GLU A 253 -18.73 -12.30 17.99
CA GLU A 253 -19.22 -13.69 18.03
C GLU A 253 -18.36 -14.65 17.18
N ASN A 254 -17.71 -14.16 16.11
CA ASN A 254 -17.04 -15.00 15.11
C ASN A 254 -15.52 -14.95 15.15
N ARG A 255 -14.90 -13.99 15.85
CA ARG A 255 -13.45 -13.77 15.91
C ARG A 255 -12.65 -15.04 16.23
N LYS A 256 -13.11 -15.83 17.21
CA LYS A 256 -12.45 -17.09 17.62
C LYS A 256 -12.29 -18.10 16.47
N ARG A 257 -13.18 -18.08 15.46
CA ARG A 257 -13.08 -18.97 14.29
C ARG A 257 -11.93 -18.58 13.36
N TYR A 258 -11.60 -17.30 13.30
CA TYR A 258 -10.51 -16.77 12.46
C TYR A 258 -9.15 -16.91 13.15
N GLU A 259 -9.11 -16.85 14.49
CA GLU A 259 -7.89 -17.09 15.27
C GLU A 259 -7.46 -18.57 15.26
N ARG A 260 -8.43 -19.52 15.22
CA ARG A 260 -8.16 -20.97 15.18
C ARG A 260 -7.71 -21.51 13.81
N ALA A 261 -7.76 -20.68 12.77
CA ALA A 261 -7.46 -21.07 11.39
C ALA A 261 -6.05 -20.67 10.93
N LYS A 262 -5.20 -20.24 11.87
CA LYS A 262 -3.80 -19.84 11.69
C LYS A 262 -2.89 -21.01 12.02
#